data_AF-A0A5C6K5G0-F1
#
_entry.id   AF-A0A5C6K5G0-F1
#
_cell.length_a   1.000
_cell.length_b   1.000
_cell.length_c   1.000
_cell.angle_alpha   90.00
_cell.angle_beta   90.00
_cell.angle_gamma   90.00
#
_symmetry.space_group_name_H-M   'P 1'
#
loop_
_entity.id
_entity.type
_entity.pdbx_description
1 polymer ?
#
loop_
_entity_poly.entity_id
_entity_poly.type
_entity_poly.pdbx_seq_one_letter_code
_entity_poly.pdbx_strand_id
1 'polypeptide(L)'
;MEQEKFDLWCIVELFGHSRISGKCTEQNVAGTNMLRVDVPKTSRQQGFTRFLSAGAIYAINPVTEEVAKHVAENLQIDPISVWEISHLVDQRLKALEDDREIEI
;
A
#
# COMPACT_ATOMS: atom_id res chain seq x y z
N MET A 1 -7.94 28.18 17.18
CA MET A 1 -7.84 26.79 17.69
C MET A 1 -6.86 26.07 16.78
N GLU A 2 -5.78 25.56 17.33
CA GLU A 2 -4.83 24.73 16.57
C GLU A 2 -5.48 23.37 16.39
N GLN A 3 -5.77 23.01 15.14
CA GLN A 3 -6.42 21.74 14.82
C GLN A 3 -5.32 20.70 14.73
N GLU A 4 -5.36 19.68 15.59
CA GLU A 4 -4.37 18.60 15.55
C GLU A 4 -4.36 17.97 14.16
N LYS A 5 -3.16 17.80 13.60
CA LYS A 5 -3.00 17.13 12.31
C LYS A 5 -3.48 15.70 12.44
N PHE A 6 -4.35 15.27 11.52
CA PHE A 6 -4.71 13.86 11.42
C PHE A 6 -3.45 13.06 11.04
N ASP A 7 -2.86 12.38 12.03
CA ASP A 7 -1.68 11.53 11.87
C ASP A 7 -1.81 10.30 12.80
N LEU A 8 -2.53 9.28 12.34
CA LEU A 8 -2.91 8.13 13.14
C LEU A 8 -2.68 6.83 12.39
N TRP A 9 -2.39 5.76 13.12
CA TRP A 9 -2.43 4.41 12.56
C TRP A 9 -3.87 3.95 12.47
N CYS A 10 -4.29 3.47 11.29
CA CYS A 10 -5.69 3.10 11.07
C CYS A 10 -5.83 1.82 10.25
N ILE A 11 -6.96 1.16 10.44
CA ILE A 11 -7.54 0.20 9.50
C ILE A 11 -8.65 0.94 8.76
N VAL A 12 -8.55 1.03 7.44
CA VAL A 12 -9.50 1.74 6.57
C VAL A 12 -10.30 0.72 5.78
N GLU A 13 -11.62 0.83 5.84
CA GLU A 13 -12.56 0.01 5.07
C GLU A 13 -12.95 0.76 3.79
N LEU A 14 -12.81 0.11 2.65
CA LEU A 14 -13.05 0.65 1.31
C LEU A 14 -14.25 -0.03 0.69
N PHE A 15 -15.22 0.78 0.26
CA PHE A 15 -16.44 0.31 -0.43
C PHE A 15 -17.15 -0.88 0.25
N GLY A 16 -17.02 -1.04 1.58
CA GLY A 16 -17.64 -2.09 2.39
C GLY A 16 -17.09 -3.52 2.23
N HIS A 17 -16.09 -3.75 1.36
CA HIS A 17 -15.61 -5.11 1.04
C HIS A 17 -14.10 -5.27 1.12
N SER A 18 -13.36 -4.18 0.94
CA SER A 18 -11.90 -4.17 0.98
C SER A 18 -11.41 -3.44 2.21
N ARG A 19 -10.21 -3.79 2.68
CA ARG A 19 -9.56 -3.08 3.78
C ARG A 19 -8.16 -2.68 3.35
N ILE A 20 -7.58 -1.71 4.02
CA ILE A 20 -6.16 -1.35 3.96
C ILE A 20 -5.73 -0.88 5.34
N SER A 21 -4.49 -1.13 5.72
CA SER A 21 -3.98 -0.78 7.05
C SER A 21 -2.66 -0.05 6.93
N GLY A 22 -2.51 1.06 7.65
CA GLY A 22 -1.31 1.89 7.55
C GLY A 22 -1.41 3.19 8.34
N LYS A 23 -0.33 3.97 8.28
CA LYS A 23 -0.26 5.29 8.88
C LYS A 23 -1.00 6.28 7.99
N CYS A 24 -1.99 6.98 8.55
CA CYS A 24 -2.96 7.77 7.80
C CYS A 24 -2.78 9.25 8.08
N THR A 25 -2.65 10.04 7.01
CA THR A 25 -2.60 11.50 7.05
C THR A 25 -3.52 12.12 6.00
N GLU A 26 -3.94 13.37 6.21
CA GLU A 26 -4.59 14.14 5.15
C GLU A 26 -3.54 14.77 4.22
N GLN A 27 -3.77 14.68 2.91
CA GLN A 27 -2.89 15.29 1.91
C GLN A 27 -3.69 15.81 0.72
N ASN A 28 -3.42 17.07 0.31
CA ASN A 28 -3.95 17.60 -0.94
C ASN A 28 -3.18 17.01 -2.13
N VAL A 29 -3.89 16.42 -3.08
CA VAL A 29 -3.36 15.88 -4.34
C VAL A 29 -4.23 16.37 -5.48
N ALA A 30 -3.62 17.02 -6.47
CA ALA A 30 -4.31 17.56 -7.66
C ALA A 30 -5.56 18.40 -7.30
N GLY A 31 -5.46 19.23 -6.26
CA GLY A 31 -6.55 20.11 -5.81
C GLY A 31 -7.62 19.43 -4.95
N THR A 32 -7.52 18.13 -4.69
CA THR A 32 -8.49 17.39 -3.86
C THR A 32 -7.84 16.92 -2.56
N ASN A 33 -8.54 17.03 -1.42
CA ASN A 33 -8.06 16.43 -0.18
C ASN A 33 -8.27 14.91 -0.22
N MET A 34 -7.21 14.15 0.03
CA MET A 34 -7.19 12.69 -0.02
C MET A 34 -6.67 12.17 1.31
N LEU A 35 -7.18 11.01 1.72
CA LEU A 35 -6.55 10.23 2.79
C LEU A 35 -5.31 9.54 2.20
N ARG A 36 -4.13 9.92 2.68
CA ARG A 36 -2.89 9.21 2.42
C ARG A 36 -2.75 8.07 3.42
N VAL A 37 -2.61 6.85 2.93
CA VAL A 37 -2.33 5.66 3.74
C VAL A 37 -0.94 5.14 3.37
N ASP A 38 0.01 5.29 4.28
CA ASP A 38 1.34 4.68 4.20
C ASP A 38 1.27 3.26 4.79
N VAL A 39 1.18 2.28 3.90
CA VAL A 39 1.13 0.86 4.24
C VAL A 39 2.54 0.39 4.60
N PRO A 40 2.76 -0.21 5.78
CA PRO A 40 4.07 -0.66 6.19
C PRO A 40 4.53 -1.84 5.33
N LYS A 41 5.85 -2.03 5.27
CA LYS A 41 6.45 -3.24 4.72
C LYS A 41 5.93 -4.47 5.46
N THR A 42 5.66 -5.55 4.72
CA THR A 42 5.29 -6.86 5.25
C THR A 42 6.35 -7.91 4.89
N SER A 43 6.14 -9.16 5.28
CA SER A 43 7.00 -10.27 4.86
C SER A 43 7.00 -10.53 3.36
N ARG A 44 5.91 -10.16 2.65
CA ARG A 44 5.73 -10.44 1.22
C ARG A 44 5.98 -9.24 0.31
N GLN A 45 5.78 -8.02 0.81
CA GLN A 45 5.80 -6.83 -0.03
C GLN A 45 6.50 -5.65 0.65
N GLN A 46 7.09 -4.76 -0.16
CA GLN A 46 7.62 -3.50 0.34
C GLN A 46 6.49 -2.56 0.77
N GLY A 47 6.81 -1.65 1.69
CA GLY A 47 5.86 -0.59 2.07
C GLY A 47 5.55 0.31 0.87
N PHE A 48 4.33 0.80 0.81
CA PHE A 48 3.86 1.67 -0.27
C PHE A 48 2.81 2.65 0.24
N THR A 49 2.50 3.66 -0.57
CA THR A 49 1.50 4.67 -0.26
C THR A 49 0.29 4.53 -1.17
N ARG A 50 -0.91 4.67 -0.61
CA ARG A 50 -2.15 4.78 -1.39
C ARG A 50 -2.90 6.03 -0.99
N PHE A 51 -3.32 6.82 -1.99
CA PHE A 51 -4.20 7.96 -1.80
C PHE A 51 -5.65 7.54 -2.07
N LEU A 52 -6.54 7.87 -1.14
CA LEU A 52 -7.95 7.49 -1.19
C LEU A 52 -8.81 8.74 -1.13
N SER A 53 -9.78 8.83 -2.03
CA SER A 53 -10.79 9.89 -1.95
C SER A 53 -11.78 9.58 -0.83
N ALA A 54 -12.40 10.62 -0.27
CA ALA A 54 -13.40 10.46 0.79
C ALA A 54 -14.54 9.52 0.37
N GLY A 55 -14.97 9.57 -0.90
CA GLY A 55 -16.04 8.71 -1.42
C GLY A 55 -15.71 7.22 -1.51
N ALA A 56 -14.44 6.84 -1.42
CA ALA A 56 -14.03 5.43 -1.40
C ALA A 56 -14.06 4.82 0.01
N ILE A 57 -14.09 5.66 1.05
CA ILE A 57 -13.89 5.26 2.43
C ILE A 57 -15.26 5.00 3.07
N TYR A 58 -15.46 3.76 3.51
CA TYR A 58 -16.63 3.37 4.30
C TYR A 58 -16.45 3.66 5.78
N ALA A 59 -15.29 3.29 6.33
CA ALA A 59 -14.94 3.53 7.74
C ALA A 59 -13.43 3.70 7.92
N ILE A 60 -13.04 4.45 8.95
CA ILE A 60 -11.66 4.57 9.43
C ILE A 60 -11.65 4.18 10.90
N ASN A 61 -10.86 3.18 11.25
CA ASN A 61 -10.71 2.67 12.61
C ASN A 61 -9.29 2.98 13.11
N PRO A 62 -9.08 4.06 13.89
CA PRO A 62 -7.79 4.32 14.52
C PRO A 62 -7.42 3.18 15.49
N VAL A 63 -6.18 2.74 15.42
CA VAL A 63 -5.62 1.63 16.20
C VAL A 63 -4.18 1.96 16.61
N THR A 64 -3.56 1.10 17.41
CA THR A 64 -2.13 1.20 17.70
C THR A 64 -1.29 0.82 16.46
N GLU A 65 -0.05 1.30 16.42
CA GLU A 65 0.92 0.92 15.38
C GLU A 65 1.10 -0.60 15.26
N GLU A 66 1.18 -1.28 16.41
CA GLU A 66 1.34 -2.74 16.47
C GLU A 66 0.18 -3.46 15.78
N VAL A 67 -1.07 -3.07 16.08
CA VAL A 67 -2.27 -3.65 15.47
C VAL A 67 -2.31 -3.35 13.97
N ALA A 68 -2.01 -2.10 13.56
CA ALA A 68 -2.02 -1.73 12.15
C ALA A 68 -1.00 -2.54 11.34
N LYS A 69 0.22 -2.72 11.86
CA LYS A 69 1.27 -3.54 11.25
C LYS A 69 0.87 -5.01 11.15
N HIS A 70 0.33 -5.58 12.22
CA HIS A 70 -0.15 -6.97 12.22
C HIS A 70 -1.27 -7.18 11.19
N VAL A 71 -2.22 -6.25 11.10
CA VAL A 71 -3.31 -6.33 10.10
C VAL A 71 -2.77 -6.16 8.69
N ALA A 72 -1.82 -5.26 8.44
CA ALA A 72 -1.19 -5.10 7.14
C ALA A 72 -0.49 -6.40 6.68
N GLU A 73 0.22 -7.06 7.59
CA GLU A 73 0.87 -8.36 7.34
C GLU A 73 -0.14 -9.45 6.92
N ASN A 74 -1.33 -9.45 7.51
CA ASN A 74 -2.38 -10.42 7.19
C ASN A 74 -3.16 -10.09 5.91
N LEU A 75 -3.34 -8.80 5.61
CA LEU A 75 -4.09 -8.36 4.42
C LEU A 75 -3.33 -8.58 3.12
N GLN A 76 -1.99 -8.45 3.13
CA GLN A 76 -1.10 -8.69 1.97
C GLN A 76 -1.58 -8.03 0.68
N ILE A 77 -1.93 -6.75 0.78
CA ILE A 77 -2.48 -5.99 -0.35
C ILE A 77 -1.34 -5.44 -1.18
N ASP A 78 -1.26 -5.81 -2.45
CA ASP A 78 -0.30 -5.23 -3.36
C ASP A 78 -0.74 -3.85 -3.92
N PRO A 79 0.22 -2.97 -4.25
CA PRO A 79 -0.07 -1.75 -4.99
C PRO A 79 -0.51 -2.04 -6.43
N ILE A 80 0.06 -3.10 -7.03
CA ILE A 80 -0.11 -3.55 -8.42
C ILE A 80 -0.09 -5.09 -8.38
N SER A 81 -0.92 -5.75 -9.18
CA SER A 81 -0.92 -7.20 -9.23
C SER A 81 0.30 -7.75 -9.97
N VAL A 82 0.78 -8.93 -9.57
CA VAL A 82 1.91 -9.61 -10.23
C VAL A 82 1.62 -9.88 -11.72
N TRP A 83 0.36 -10.11 -12.09
CA TRP A 83 -0.05 -10.34 -13.47
C TRP A 83 0.21 -9.13 -14.37
N GLU A 84 0.03 -7.92 -13.85
CA GLU A 84 0.28 -6.66 -14.58
C GLU A 84 1.76 -6.45 -14.92
N ILE A 85 2.67 -7.12 -14.20
CA ILE A 85 4.13 -6.97 -14.37
C ILE A 85 4.83 -8.26 -14.83
N SER A 86 4.06 -9.30 -15.19
CA SER A 86 4.57 -10.62 -15.63
C SER A 86 5.67 -10.52 -16.69
N HIS A 87 5.46 -9.69 -17.71
CA HIS A 87 6.43 -9.49 -18.80
C HIS A 87 7.78 -8.90 -18.34
N LEU A 88 7.82 -8.13 -17.25
CA LEU A 88 9.06 -7.61 -16.68
C LEU A 88 9.87 -8.71 -15.99
N VAL A 89 9.18 -9.65 -15.34
CA VAL A 89 9.82 -10.82 -14.72
C VAL A 89 10.39 -11.74 -15.81
N ASP A 90 9.63 -11.99 -16.87
CA ASP A 90 10.08 -12.82 -18.00
C ASP A 90 11.32 -12.23 -18.70
N GLN A 91 11.36 -10.91 -18.91
CA GLN A 91 12.53 -10.23 -19.47
C GLN A 91 13.75 -10.34 -18.56
N ARG A 92 13.55 -10.26 -17.23
CA ARG A 92 14.65 -10.40 -16.27
C ARG A 92 15.17 -11.83 -16.22
N LEU A 93 14.29 -12.82 -16.26
CA LEU A 93 14.66 -14.24 -16.32
C LEU A 93 15.46 -14.56 -17.59
N LYS A 94 15.01 -14.10 -18.76
CA LYS A 94 15.74 -14.27 -20.03
C LYS A 94 17.13 -13.63 -19.99
N ALA A 95 17.25 -12.42 -19.48
CA ALA A 95 18.55 -11.76 -19.37
C ALA A 95 19.55 -12.54 -18.47
N LEU A 96 19.05 -13.18 -17.41
CA LEU A 96 19.87 -14.03 -16.53
C LEU A 96 20.25 -15.37 -17.17
N GLU A 97 19.43 -15.89 -18.09
CA GLU A 97 19.74 -17.08 -18.89
C GLU A 97 20.82 -16.76 -19.93
N ASP A 98 20.66 -15.65 -20.66
CA ASP A 98 21.61 -15.18 -21.67
C ASP A 98 23.00 -14.88 -21.07
N ASP A 99 23.06 -14.25 -19.88
CA ASP A 99 24.32 -13.98 -19.18
C ASP A 99 25.06 -15.27 -18.76
N ARG A 100 24.34 -16.37 -18.47
CA ARG A 100 24.95 -17.67 -18.12
C ARG A 100 25.52 -18.42 -19.32
N GLU A 101 25.02 -18.16 -20.53
CA GLU A 101 25.56 -18.76 -21.75
C GLU A 101 26.86 -18.09 -22.23
N ILE A 102 27.14 -16.86 -21.79
CA ILE A 102 28.35 -16.10 -22.18
C ILE A 102 29.58 -16.46 -21.32
N GLU A 103 29.39 -17.07 -20.15
CA GLU A 103 30.47 -17.49 -19.25
C GLU A 103 31.05 -18.91 -19.53
N ILE A 104 30.64 -19.57 -20.63
CA ILE A 104 31.12 -20.92 -21.03
C ILE A 104 32.02 -20.87 -22.26
#